data_AF-A0A9W8JSU8-F1
#
_entry.id   AF-A0A9W8JSU8-F1
#
_cell.length_a   1.000
_cell.length_b   1.000
_cell.length_c   1.000
_cell.angle_alpha   90.00
_cell.angle_beta   90.00
_cell.angle_gamma   90.00
#
_symmetry.space_group_name_H-M   'P 1'
#
loop_
_entity.id
_entity.type
_entity.pdbx_description
1 polymer ?
#
loop_
_entity_poly.entity_id
_entity_poly.type
_entity_poly.pdbx_seq_one_letter_code
_entity_poly.pdbx_strand_id
1 'polypeptide(L)'
;MWALLAYFVLWAEPRAYAAATGTEPPFDFGKRWREEGWRGLGEGLGRVWSRWAQLGRGSKGIEGVVGRFGVQVVPFFWAFTTLQIILHSLRIFSGFDAVQPPALLALALPHLPPPFPSLIVNALKYAQMGGAFLDDLAGLVVGVGFVVYFSGWVGRGEGGSWIEGAGF
;
A
#
# COMPACT_ATOMS: atom_id res chain seq x y z
N MET A 1 -5.06 6.51 2.02
CA MET A 1 -3.88 5.64 1.91
C MET A 1 -4.25 4.14 2.01
N TRP A 2 -4.79 3.63 3.12
CA TRP A 2 -5.26 2.23 3.22
C TRP A 2 -6.29 1.81 2.17
N ALA A 3 -7.16 2.72 1.73
CA ALA A 3 -8.11 2.45 0.64
C ALA A 3 -7.42 2.20 -0.71
N LEU A 4 -6.29 2.85 -1.00
CA LEU A 4 -5.51 2.54 -2.21
C LEU A 4 -4.83 1.20 -2.09
N LEU A 5 -4.31 0.87 -0.90
CA LEU A 5 -3.73 -0.44 -0.67
C LEU A 5 -4.79 -1.53 -0.87
N ALA A 6 -5.98 -1.36 -0.29
CA ALA A 6 -7.10 -2.28 -0.47
C ALA A 6 -7.54 -2.37 -1.95
N TYR A 7 -7.68 -1.23 -2.64
CA TYR A 7 -7.97 -1.19 -4.07
C TYR A 7 -6.90 -1.92 -4.88
N PHE A 8 -5.63 -1.71 -4.56
CA PHE A 8 -4.53 -2.35 -5.26
C PHE A 8 -4.55 -3.87 -5.07
N VAL A 9 -4.63 -4.32 -3.81
CA VAL A 9 -4.58 -5.72 -3.41
C VAL A 9 -5.78 -6.51 -3.93
N LEU A 10 -6.98 -5.92 -3.87
CA LEU A 10 -8.22 -6.60 -4.19
C LEU A 10 -8.66 -6.44 -5.66
N TRP A 11 -8.19 -5.39 -6.35
CA TRP A 11 -8.73 -5.01 -7.66
C TRP A 11 -7.67 -4.83 -8.74
N ALA A 12 -6.68 -3.96 -8.53
CA ALA A 12 -5.71 -3.62 -9.58
C ALA A 12 -4.76 -4.79 -9.88
N GLU A 13 -4.24 -5.44 -8.84
CA GLU A 13 -3.30 -6.56 -8.96
C GLU A 13 -3.92 -7.79 -9.66
N PRO A 14 -5.12 -8.26 -9.27
CA PRO A 14 -5.72 -9.44 -9.91
C PRO A 14 -5.99 -9.25 -11.40
N ARG A 15 -6.34 -8.03 -11.81
CA ARG A 15 -6.62 -7.67 -13.21
C ARG A 15 -5.34 -7.57 -14.04
N ALA A 16 -4.31 -6.95 -13.50
CA ALA A 16 -3.01 -6.88 -14.16
C ALA A 16 -2.41 -8.27 -14.37
N TYR A 17 -2.52 -9.14 -13.36
CA TYR A 17 -2.10 -10.53 -13.49
C TYR A 17 -2.88 -11.27 -14.57
N ALA A 18 -4.21 -11.20 -14.56
CA ALA A 18 -5.06 -11.81 -15.57
C ALA A 18 -4.71 -11.37 -17.00
N ALA A 19 -4.45 -10.08 -17.19
CA ALA A 19 -3.99 -9.54 -18.46
C ALA A 19 -2.62 -10.10 -18.87
N ALA A 20 -1.71 -10.34 -17.92
CA ALA A 20 -0.38 -10.86 -18.18
C ALA A 20 -0.34 -12.38 -18.44
N THR A 21 -1.22 -13.16 -17.79
CA THR A 21 -1.27 -14.63 -17.93
C THR A 21 -2.32 -15.14 -18.92
N GLY A 22 -3.16 -14.24 -19.46
CA GLY A 22 -4.26 -14.61 -20.36
C GLY A 22 -5.38 -15.39 -19.65
N THR A 23 -5.41 -15.37 -18.31
CA THR A 23 -6.42 -16.04 -17.49
C THR A 23 -7.49 -15.05 -17.08
N GLU A 24 -8.74 -15.47 -16.89
CA GLU A 24 -9.76 -14.58 -16.32
C GLU A 24 -9.33 -14.06 -14.93
N PRO A 25 -9.68 -12.80 -14.58
CA PRO A 25 -9.37 -12.23 -13.27
C PRO A 25 -9.88 -13.15 -12.16
N PRO A 26 -9.01 -13.55 -11.21
CA PRO A 26 -9.40 -14.47 -10.15
C PRO A 26 -10.43 -13.84 -9.19
N PHE A 27 -10.73 -12.55 -9.32
CA PHE A 27 -11.72 -11.84 -8.53
C PHE A 27 -12.52 -10.85 -9.39
N ASP A 28 -13.75 -11.21 -9.75
CA ASP A 28 -14.79 -10.30 -10.23
C ASP A 28 -15.93 -10.32 -9.21
N PHE A 29 -15.97 -9.29 -8.36
CA PHE A 29 -16.90 -9.20 -7.24
C PHE A 29 -18.36 -9.27 -7.72
N GLY A 30 -18.69 -8.56 -8.81
CA GLY A 30 -20.06 -8.43 -9.29
C GLY A 30 -20.58 -9.69 -9.97
N LYS A 31 -19.73 -10.38 -10.74
CA LYS A 31 -20.10 -11.65 -11.38
C LYS A 31 -20.24 -12.77 -10.35
N ARG A 32 -19.22 -12.99 -9.50
CA ARG A 32 -19.25 -14.09 -8.52
C ARG A 32 -20.29 -13.95 -7.44
N TRP A 33 -20.55 -12.74 -6.95
CA TRP A 33 -21.63 -12.55 -5.99
C TRP A 33 -22.99 -12.98 -6.54
N ARG A 34 -23.26 -12.67 -7.82
CA ARG A 34 -24.52 -13.03 -8.48
C ARG A 34 -24.65 -14.53 -8.76
N GLU A 35 -23.55 -15.18 -9.14
CA GLU A 35 -23.57 -16.59 -9.58
C GLU A 35 -23.37 -17.58 -8.43
N GLU A 36 -22.51 -17.25 -7.47
CA GLU A 36 -21.98 -18.20 -6.47
C GLU A 36 -22.17 -17.70 -5.01
N GLY A 37 -22.68 -16.48 -4.83
CA GLY A 37 -22.96 -15.88 -3.52
C GLY A 37 -21.71 -15.78 -2.63
N TRP A 38 -21.91 -15.96 -1.32
CA TRP A 38 -20.83 -15.88 -0.33
C TRP A 38 -19.72 -16.92 -0.53
N ARG A 39 -20.03 -18.10 -1.09
CA ARG A 39 -19.04 -19.15 -1.35
C ARG A 39 -18.04 -18.75 -2.45
N GLY A 40 -18.54 -18.23 -3.56
CA GLY A 40 -17.69 -17.75 -4.66
C GLY A 40 -16.81 -16.55 -4.28
N LEU A 41 -17.30 -15.67 -3.39
CA LEU A 41 -16.47 -14.62 -2.81
C LEU A 41 -15.32 -15.20 -1.97
N GLY A 42 -15.61 -16.19 -1.11
CA GLY A 42 -14.60 -16.87 -0.30
C GLY A 42 -13.50 -17.52 -1.14
N GLU A 43 -13.89 -18.30 -2.15
CA GLU A 43 -12.94 -18.97 -3.06
C GLU A 43 -12.13 -17.99 -3.92
N GLY A 44 -12.72 -16.84 -4.27
CA GLY A 44 -12.03 -15.78 -4.97
C GLY A 44 -10.97 -15.08 -4.14
N LEU A 45 -11.35 -14.69 -2.93
CA LEU A 45 -10.44 -14.07 -1.98
C LEU A 45 -9.32 -15.05 -1.58
N GLY A 46 -9.63 -16.34 -1.40
CA GLY A 46 -8.64 -17.38 -1.15
C GLY A 46 -7.59 -17.49 -2.26
N ARG A 47 -8.01 -17.44 -3.53
CA ARG A 47 -7.08 -17.42 -4.68
C ARG A 47 -6.23 -16.16 -4.76
N VAL A 48 -6.79 -14.98 -4.47
CA VAL A 48 -6.00 -13.74 -4.39
C VAL A 48 -4.95 -13.88 -3.28
N TRP A 49 -5.36 -14.36 -2.11
CA TRP A 49 -4.50 -14.50 -0.95
C TRP A 49 -3.39 -15.55 -1.13
N SER A 50 -3.68 -16.69 -1.77
CA SER A 50 -2.67 -17.71 -2.06
C SER A 50 -1.59 -17.20 -3.01
N ARG A 51 -1.91 -16.27 -3.92
CA ARG A 51 -0.94 -15.61 -4.80
C ARG A 51 -0.02 -14.66 -4.03
N TRP A 52 -0.59 -13.86 -3.12
CA TRP A 52 0.22 -13.03 -2.21
C TRP A 52 1.16 -13.88 -1.35
N ALA A 53 0.68 -15.06 -0.91
CA ALA A 53 1.48 -16.01 -0.14
C ALA A 53 2.65 -16.62 -0.93
N GLN A 54 2.54 -16.70 -2.26
CA GLN A 54 3.61 -17.19 -3.14
C GLN A 54 4.75 -16.17 -3.31
N LEU A 55 4.48 -14.88 -3.10
CA LEU A 55 5.50 -13.83 -3.17
C LEU A 55 6.44 -13.86 -1.97
N GLY A 56 5.90 -14.07 -0.77
CA GLY A 56 6.71 -14.27 0.44
C GLY A 56 7.60 -15.52 0.36
N ARG A 57 7.32 -16.44 -0.55
CA ARG A 57 8.07 -17.69 -0.80
C ARG A 57 9.01 -17.61 -2.02
N GLY A 58 8.89 -16.58 -2.86
CA GLY A 58 9.61 -16.48 -4.13
C GLY A 58 10.96 -15.76 -4.01
N SER A 59 12.05 -16.52 -4.10
CA SER A 59 13.45 -16.08 -3.92
C SER A 59 14.04 -15.10 -4.97
N LYS A 60 13.25 -14.42 -5.82
CA LYS A 60 13.79 -13.65 -6.98
C LYS A 60 13.80 -12.12 -6.83
N GLY A 61 13.85 -11.61 -5.60
CA GLY A 61 14.07 -10.17 -5.33
C GLY A 61 13.04 -9.24 -6.02
N ILE A 62 13.40 -7.96 -6.17
CA ILE A 62 12.51 -6.92 -6.73
C ILE A 62 12.20 -7.17 -8.22
N GLU A 63 13.16 -7.64 -9.02
CA GLU A 63 12.95 -7.96 -10.44
C GLU A 63 11.93 -9.08 -10.64
N GLY A 64 11.99 -10.14 -9.81
CA GLY A 64 11.03 -11.23 -9.85
C GLY A 64 9.63 -10.82 -9.43
N VAL A 65 9.50 -9.79 -8.59
CA VAL A 65 8.22 -9.21 -8.16
C VAL A 65 7.61 -8.35 -9.27
N VAL A 66 8.40 -7.46 -9.88
CA VAL A 66 7.95 -6.59 -10.99
C VAL A 66 7.53 -7.42 -12.22
N GLY A 67 8.32 -8.44 -12.58
CA GLY A 67 7.99 -9.32 -13.70
C GLY A 67 6.79 -10.24 -13.45
N ARG A 68 6.49 -10.59 -12.19
CA ARG A 68 5.38 -11.51 -11.83
C ARG A 68 4.04 -10.81 -11.65
N PHE A 69 4.06 -9.55 -11.23
CA PHE A 69 2.82 -8.79 -11.08
C PHE A 69 2.28 -8.26 -12.41
N GLY A 70 3.13 -8.03 -13.41
CA GLY A 70 2.71 -7.43 -14.70
C GLY A 70 2.09 -6.03 -14.55
N VAL A 71 2.05 -5.49 -13.33
CA VAL A 71 1.58 -4.15 -13.03
C VAL A 71 2.71 -3.21 -13.39
N GLN A 72 2.49 -2.37 -14.39
CA GLN A 72 3.38 -1.27 -14.68
C GLN A 72 3.41 -0.35 -13.44
N VAL A 73 4.57 -0.22 -12.81
CA VAL A 73 4.76 0.59 -11.58
C VAL A 73 4.34 2.05 -11.80
N VAL A 74 4.44 2.52 -13.04
CA VAL A 74 4.14 3.89 -13.45
C VAL A 74 2.67 4.29 -13.15
N PRO A 75 1.62 3.61 -13.63
CA PRO A 75 0.23 3.88 -13.26
C PRO A 75 -0.04 3.92 -11.74
N PHE A 76 0.56 3.00 -10.98
CA PHE A 76 0.39 2.95 -9.52
C PHE A 76 1.02 4.17 -8.84
N PHE A 77 2.24 4.51 -9.26
CA PHE A 77 2.93 5.71 -8.79
C PHE A 77 2.10 6.97 -9.05
N TRP A 78 1.50 7.09 -10.23
CA TRP A 78 0.61 8.23 -10.55
C TRP A 78 -0.64 8.23 -9.69
N ALA A 79 -1.33 7.10 -9.52
CA ALA A 79 -2.52 7.02 -8.66
C ALA A 79 -2.22 7.36 -7.20
N PHE A 80 -1.10 6.86 -6.66
CA PHE A 80 -0.62 7.20 -5.33
C PHE A 80 -0.32 8.70 -5.22
N THR A 81 0.43 9.24 -6.18
CA THR A 81 0.81 10.66 -6.20
C THR A 81 -0.42 11.56 -6.30
N THR A 82 -1.40 11.24 -7.14
CA THR A 82 -2.64 12.01 -7.26
C THR A 82 -3.44 11.97 -5.97
N LEU A 83 -3.60 10.80 -5.33
CA LEU A 83 -4.29 10.74 -4.04
C LEU A 83 -3.53 11.52 -2.96
N GLN A 84 -2.20 11.43 -2.95
CA GLN A 84 -1.36 12.14 -2.01
C GLN A 84 -1.55 13.65 -2.16
N ILE A 85 -1.59 14.15 -3.40
CA ILE A 85 -1.90 15.56 -3.70
C ILE A 85 -3.29 15.94 -3.19
N ILE A 86 -4.31 15.10 -3.42
CA ILE A 86 -5.68 15.37 -2.96
C ILE A 86 -5.75 15.40 -1.43
N LEU A 87 -5.22 14.40 -0.75
CA LEU A 87 -5.20 14.33 0.72
C LEU A 87 -4.39 15.47 1.33
N HIS A 88 -3.27 15.81 0.72
CA HIS A 88 -2.45 16.94 1.15
C HIS A 88 -3.17 18.28 0.93
N SER A 89 -3.89 18.44 -0.18
CA SER A 89 -4.72 19.63 -0.46
C SER A 89 -5.84 19.76 0.57
N LEU A 90 -6.51 18.64 0.91
CA LEU A 90 -7.54 18.61 1.96
C LEU A 90 -6.94 18.95 3.33
N ARG A 91 -5.76 18.43 3.66
CA ARG A 91 -5.04 18.72 4.91
C ARG A 91 -4.73 20.22 5.02
N ILE A 92 -4.21 20.83 3.96
CA ILE A 92 -3.96 22.28 3.91
C ILE A 92 -5.27 23.06 4.07
N PHE A 93 -6.33 22.68 3.36
CA PHE A 93 -7.62 23.39 3.40
C PHE A 93 -8.31 23.27 4.77
N SER A 94 -8.13 22.16 5.47
CA SER A 94 -8.67 21.92 6.82
C SER A 94 -7.90 22.63 7.95
N GLY A 95 -6.76 23.26 7.65
CA GLY A 95 -6.01 24.07 8.62
C GLY A 95 -5.27 23.29 9.71
N PHE A 96 -5.19 21.96 9.62
CA PHE A 96 -4.44 21.13 10.58
C PHE A 96 -2.91 21.35 10.53
N ASP A 97 -2.40 22.07 9.54
CA ASP A 97 -0.96 22.23 9.23
C ASP A 97 -0.46 23.66 9.49
N ALA A 98 -0.84 24.26 10.62
CA ALA A 98 -0.16 25.44 11.11
C ALA A 98 1.26 25.05 11.51
N VAL A 99 2.25 25.46 10.70
CA VAL A 99 3.68 25.24 10.99
C VAL A 99 4.00 25.95 12.30
N GLN A 100 4.06 25.19 13.39
CA GLN A 100 4.52 25.70 14.68
C GLN A 100 6.05 25.52 14.73
N PRO A 101 6.84 26.59 14.67
CA PRO A 101 8.27 26.48 14.88
C PRO A 101 8.54 25.95 16.30
N PRO A 102 9.56 25.10 16.49
CA PRO A 102 9.98 24.66 17.83
C PRO A 102 10.23 25.88 18.73
N ALA A 103 9.86 25.80 20.01
CA ALA A 103 9.83 26.94 20.92
C ALA A 103 11.15 27.77 20.95
N LEU A 104 12.29 27.10 20.90
CA LEU A 104 13.61 27.75 20.86
C LEU A 104 13.85 28.53 19.56
N LEU A 105 13.38 27.99 18.44
CA LEU A 105 13.49 28.64 17.15
C LEU A 105 12.50 29.80 17.01
N ALA A 106 11.29 29.65 17.56
CA ALA A 106 10.30 30.72 17.62
C ALA A 106 10.83 31.96 18.37
N LEU A 107 11.66 31.73 19.40
CA LEU A 107 12.24 32.79 20.22
C LEU A 107 13.45 33.47 19.54
N ALA A 108 14.22 32.72 18.76
CA ALA A 108 15.37 33.23 18.01
C ALA A 108 14.99 33.91 16.67
N LEU A 109 13.89 33.50 16.04
CA LEU A 109 13.43 33.97 14.73
C LEU A 109 13.32 35.50 14.57
N PRO A 110 12.77 36.26 15.54
CA PRO A 110 12.63 37.73 15.42
C PRO A 110 13.96 38.49 15.48
N HIS A 111 15.03 37.84 15.95
CA HIS A 111 16.33 38.46 16.21
C HIS A 111 17.32 38.22 15.08
N LEU A 112 16.95 37.40 14.09
CA LEU A 112 17.78 37.15 12.91
C LEU A 112 17.54 38.24 11.85
N PRO A 113 18.60 38.76 11.21
CA PRO A 113 18.44 39.74 10.14
C PRO A 113 17.69 39.13 8.94
N PRO A 114 16.86 39.91 8.21
CA PRO A 114 16.31 39.47 6.93
C PRO A 114 17.44 39.04 5.99
N PRO A 115 17.34 37.95 5.21
CA PRO A 115 16.18 37.10 4.90
C PRO A 115 16.15 35.74 5.64
N PHE A 116 16.99 35.54 6.65
CA PHE A 116 17.12 34.24 7.32
C PHE A 116 15.83 33.71 7.97
N PRO A 117 15.00 34.54 8.64
CA PRO A 117 13.74 34.07 9.21
C PRO A 117 12.79 33.43 8.21
N SER A 118 12.63 34.05 7.03
CA SER A 118 11.71 33.55 6.00
C SER A 118 12.25 32.27 5.36
N LEU A 119 13.56 32.18 5.13
CA LEU A 119 14.19 30.96 4.64
C LEU A 119 13.96 29.78 5.59
N ILE A 120 14.15 30.01 6.91
CA ILE A 120 14.00 28.99 7.95
C ILE A 120 12.55 28.52 8.08
N VAL A 121 11.60 29.45 8.14
CA VAL A 121 10.16 29.10 8.25
C VAL A 121 9.69 28.34 7.01
N ASN A 122 10.11 28.78 5.81
CA ASN A 122 9.78 28.08 4.58
C ASN A 122 10.43 26.69 4.51
N ALA A 123 11.69 26.55 4.91
CA ALA A 123 12.37 25.26 4.99
C ALA A 123 11.67 24.30 5.96
N LEU A 124 11.25 24.78 7.13
CA LEU A 124 10.47 24.00 8.09
C LEU A 124 9.13 23.55 7.53
N LYS A 125 8.45 24.44 6.81
CA LYS A 125 7.21 24.12 6.13
C LYS A 125 7.41 22.97 5.13
N TYR A 126 8.43 23.06 4.27
CA TYR A 126 8.74 21.98 3.33
C TYR A 126 9.19 20.69 4.03
N ALA A 127 9.95 20.77 5.12
CA ALA A 127 10.37 19.61 5.89
C ALA A 127 9.17 18.89 6.54
N GLN A 128 8.21 19.63 7.08
CA GLN A 128 6.97 19.07 7.63
C GLN A 128 6.11 18.42 6.55
N MET A 129 5.95 19.07 5.38
CA MET A 129 5.26 18.47 4.24
C MET A 129 5.96 17.17 3.77
N GLY A 130 7.29 17.18 3.70
CA GLY A 130 8.09 16.00 3.37
C GLY A 130 7.95 14.88 4.40
N GLY A 131 7.92 15.21 5.69
CA GLY A 131 7.70 14.25 6.76
C GLY A 131 6.35 13.54 6.66
N ALA A 132 5.28 14.29 6.38
CA ALA A 132 3.95 13.70 6.16
C ALA A 132 3.94 12.75 4.95
N PHE A 133 4.61 13.12 3.86
CA PHE A 133 4.76 12.25 2.69
C PHE A 133 5.52 10.95 3.03
N LEU A 134 6.60 11.05 3.79
CA LEU A 134 7.38 9.89 4.21
C LEU A 134 6.59 8.96 5.15
N ASP A 135 5.75 9.52 6.02
CA ASP A 135 4.87 8.74 6.91
C ASP A 135 3.83 7.93 6.10
N ASP A 136 3.18 8.56 5.12
CA ASP A 136 2.25 7.88 4.21
C ASP A 136 2.95 6.80 3.36
N LEU A 137 4.19 7.05 2.91
CA LEU A 137 4.99 6.06 2.18
C LEU A 137 5.41 4.90 3.09
N ALA A 138 5.84 5.18 4.32
CA ALA A 138 6.25 4.16 5.29
C ALA A 138 5.07 3.24 5.63
N GLY A 139 3.89 3.81 5.87
CA GLY A 139 2.68 3.02 6.07
C GLY A 139 2.39 2.13 4.86
N LEU A 140 2.66 2.58 3.63
CA LEU A 140 2.31 1.84 2.41
C LEU A 140 3.17 0.58 2.33
N VAL A 141 4.48 0.77 2.54
CA VAL A 141 5.46 -0.31 2.57
C VAL A 141 5.13 -1.31 3.68
N VAL A 142 4.82 -0.82 4.89
CA VAL A 142 4.41 -1.66 6.02
C VAL A 142 3.12 -2.43 5.71
N GLY A 143 2.12 -1.76 5.13
CA GLY A 143 0.85 -2.37 4.75
C GLY A 143 1.01 -3.49 3.72
N VAL A 144 1.82 -3.26 2.68
CA VAL A 144 2.17 -4.32 1.70
C VAL A 144 2.90 -5.47 2.41
N GLY A 145 3.85 -5.16 3.30
CA GLY A 145 4.55 -6.15 4.11
C GLY A 145 3.59 -7.01 4.93
N PHE A 146 2.59 -6.41 5.58
CA PHE A 146 1.55 -7.15 6.30
C PHE A 146 0.71 -8.04 5.38
N VAL A 147 0.30 -7.55 4.21
CA VAL A 147 -0.44 -8.36 3.22
C VAL A 147 0.36 -9.61 2.84
N VAL A 148 1.66 -9.46 2.58
CA VAL A 148 2.55 -10.59 2.27
C VAL A 148 2.72 -11.53 3.48
N TYR A 149 2.88 -10.98 4.68
CA TYR A 149 3.05 -11.77 5.91
C TYR A 149 1.80 -12.62 6.22
N PHE A 150 0.62 -12.00 6.28
CA PHE A 150 -0.62 -12.69 6.61
C PHE A 150 -1.08 -13.63 5.50
N SER A 151 -0.76 -13.35 4.24
CA SER A 151 -0.98 -14.30 3.14
C SER A 151 -0.16 -15.57 3.28
N GLY A 152 1.10 -15.45 3.69
CA GLY A 152 1.93 -16.60 4.04
C GLY A 152 1.36 -17.45 5.17
N TRP A 153 0.68 -16.84 6.14
CA TRP A 153 0.05 -17.55 7.25
C TRP A 153 -1.17 -18.36 6.80
N VAL A 154 -2.11 -17.74 6.08
CA VAL A 154 -3.31 -18.44 5.58
C VAL A 154 -2.93 -19.50 4.54
N GLY A 155 -1.95 -19.24 3.68
CA GLY A 155 -1.45 -20.24 2.74
C GLY A 155 -0.72 -21.43 3.38
N ARG A 156 -0.40 -21.38 4.69
CA ARG A 156 0.13 -22.52 5.46
C ARG A 156 -0.98 -23.39 6.07
N GLY A 157 -2.16 -22.82 6.31
CA GLY A 157 -3.28 -23.54 6.93
C GLY A 157 -3.80 -24.71 6.09
N GLU A 158 -3.57 -24.71 4.78
CA GLU A 158 -4.00 -25.76 3.85
C GLU A 158 -3.02 -26.95 3.75
N GLY A 159 -1.86 -26.90 4.41
CA GLY A 159 -0.83 -27.95 4.35
C GLY A 159 -0.80 -28.94 5.52
N GLY A 160 -1.73 -28.83 6.46
CA GLY A 160 -1.67 -29.51 7.77
C GLY A 160 -2.38 -30.86 7.90
N SER A 161 -2.73 -31.57 6.81
CA SER A 161 -3.46 -32.86 6.89
C SER A 161 -2.61 -34.12 6.65
N TRP A 162 -1.29 -34.00 6.49
CA TRP A 162 -0.43 -35.16 6.14
C TRP A 162 0.18 -35.90 7.34
N ILE A 163 -0.12 -35.54 8.59
CA ILE A 163 0.52 -36.11 9.79
C ILE A 163 -0.38 -37.10 10.55
N GLU A 164 -1.65 -37.30 10.18
CA GLU A 164 -2.54 -38.27 10.86
C GLU A 164 -2.59 -39.67 10.20
N GLY A 165 -1.81 -39.90 9.14
CA GLY A 165 -1.82 -41.18 8.38
C GLY A 165 -0.73 -42.19 8.72
N ALA A 166 0.19 -41.89 9.64
CA ALA A 166 1.24 -42.83 10.07
C ALA A 166 0.87 -43.45 11.43
N GLY A 167 -0.24 -44.20 11.44
CA GLY A 167 -0.58 -45.12 12.52
C GLY A 167 0.22 -46.42 12.37
N PHE A 168 0.78 -46.86 13.49
CA PHE A 168 1.40 -48.16 13.72
C PHE A 168 0.51 -49.35 13.31
#